data_AF-A0A014LVR6-F1
#
_entry.id   AF-A0A014LVR6-F1
#
_cell.length_a   1.000
_cell.length_b   1.000
_cell.length_c   1.000
_cell.angle_alpha   90.00
_cell.angle_beta   90.00
_cell.angle_gamma   90.00
#
_symmetry.space_group_name_H-M   'P 1'
#
loop_
_entity.id
_entity.type
_entity.pdbx_description
1 polymer ?
#
loop_
_entity_poly.entity_id
_entity_poly.type
_entity_poly.pdbx_seq_one_letter_code
_entity_poly.pdbx_strand_id
1 'polypeptide(L)'
;MRELNCTEVSLVSGAGTSEVVSSLNTVMETISTTLASTVESLTSATDSREISGLFRKVMSLTGLYTKLTFITNLLSSTITDSSSSEETVTEA
;
A
#
# COMPACT_ATOMS: atom_id res chain seq x y z
N MET A 1 -16.29 35.85 2.82
CA MET A 1 -15.78 34.60 2.22
C MET A 1 -14.35 34.44 2.68
N ARG A 2 -14.00 33.35 3.39
CA ARG A 2 -12.59 33.04 3.70
C ARG A 2 -12.04 32.31 2.48
N GLU A 3 -11.13 32.95 1.76
CA GLU A 3 -10.35 32.27 0.74
C GLU A 3 -9.51 31.21 1.45
N LEU A 4 -9.85 29.94 1.25
CA LEU A 4 -9.01 28.83 1.67
C LEU A 4 -7.76 28.88 0.80
N ASN A 5 -6.65 29.25 1.42
CA ASN A 5 -5.36 29.36 0.78
C ASN A 5 -4.97 28.00 0.18
N CYS A 6 -4.72 27.92 -1.12
CA CYS A 6 -4.38 26.68 -1.83
C CYS A 6 -3.20 25.92 -1.18
N THR A 7 -2.34 26.62 -0.44
CA THR A 7 -1.26 26.04 0.38
C THR A 7 -1.76 25.16 1.52
N GLU A 8 -2.83 25.55 2.23
CA GLU A 8 -3.39 24.74 3.34
C GLU A 8 -4.06 23.46 2.82
N VAL A 9 -4.72 23.54 1.65
CA VAL A 9 -5.37 22.37 1.00
C VAL A 9 -4.33 21.37 0.46
N SER A 10 -3.24 21.89 -0.13
CA SER A 10 -2.12 21.07 -0.61
C SER A 10 -1.38 20.36 0.54
N LEU A 11 -1.13 21.05 1.65
CA LEU A 11 -0.49 20.47 2.84
C LEU A 11 -1.33 19.36 3.48
N VAL A 12 -2.65 19.55 3.57
CA VAL A 12 -3.58 18.52 4.09
C VAL A 12 -3.65 17.31 3.15
N SER A 13 -3.64 17.53 1.83
CA SER A 13 -3.65 16.45 0.83
C SER A 13 -2.33 15.67 0.79
N GLY A 14 -1.18 16.35 1.00
CA GLY A 14 0.13 15.72 1.12
C GLY A 14 0.34 14.95 2.42
N ALA A 15 -0.16 15.46 3.55
CA ALA A 15 -0.06 14.78 4.85
C ALA A 15 -0.89 13.49 4.88
N GLY A 16 -2.15 13.54 4.40
CA GLY A 16 -3.03 12.36 4.38
C GLY A 16 -2.53 11.24 3.46
N THR A 17 -1.92 11.59 2.31
CA THR A 17 -1.33 10.59 1.41
C THR A 17 -0.08 9.93 2.01
N SER A 18 0.74 10.69 2.75
CA SER A 18 1.90 10.15 3.47
C SER A 18 1.51 9.13 4.54
N GLU A 19 0.46 9.43 5.34
CA GLU A 19 -0.06 8.50 6.36
C GLU A 19 -0.60 7.20 5.74
N VAL A 20 -1.31 7.30 4.61
CA VAL A 20 -1.81 6.13 3.87
C VAL A 20 -0.67 5.27 3.34
N VAL A 21 0.34 5.86 2.72
CA VAL A 21 1.53 5.13 2.22
C VAL A 21 2.30 4.47 3.35
N SER A 22 2.47 5.16 4.48
CA SER A 22 3.11 4.59 5.68
C SER A 22 2.34 3.39 6.21
N SER A 23 1.01 3.50 6.33
CA SER A 23 0.14 2.41 6.76
C SER A 23 0.20 1.21 5.82
N LEU A 24 0.23 1.44 4.50
CA LEU A 24 0.37 0.38 3.49
C LEU A 24 1.71 -0.37 3.62
N ASN A 25 2.80 0.36 3.87
CA ASN A 25 4.11 -0.26 4.11
C ASN A 25 4.09 -1.15 5.37
N THR A 26 3.53 -0.67 6.48
CA THR A 26 3.39 -1.48 7.70
C THR A 26 2.56 -2.75 7.47
N VAL A 27 1.48 -2.65 6.71
CA VAL A 27 0.65 -3.82 6.36
C VAL A 27 1.43 -4.80 5.49
N MET A 28 2.18 -4.32 4.48
CA MET A 28 3.03 -5.19 3.65
C MET A 28 4.11 -5.90 4.46
N GLU A 29 4.77 -5.21 5.38
CA GLU A 29 5.74 -5.84 6.29
C GLU A 29 5.08 -6.93 7.13
N THR A 30 3.91 -6.64 7.72
CA THR A 30 3.15 -7.60 8.51
C THR A 30 2.79 -8.85 7.70
N ILE A 31 2.35 -8.67 6.46
CA ILE A 31 2.04 -9.79 5.56
C ILE A 31 3.28 -10.58 5.23
N SER A 32 4.40 -9.91 4.94
CA SER A 32 5.69 -10.55 4.63
C SER A 32 6.16 -11.42 5.80
N THR A 33 6.16 -10.88 7.02
CA THR A 33 6.50 -11.64 8.23
C THR A 33 5.56 -12.82 8.46
N THR A 34 4.25 -12.60 8.30
CA THR A 34 3.25 -13.66 8.48
C THR A 34 3.40 -14.77 7.44
N LEU A 35 3.71 -14.41 6.19
CA LEU A 35 3.95 -15.35 5.12
C LEU A 35 5.20 -16.20 5.41
N ALA A 36 6.30 -15.55 5.82
CA ALA A 36 7.53 -16.24 6.20
C ALA A 36 7.29 -17.25 7.34
N SER A 37 6.61 -16.85 8.42
CA SER A 37 6.27 -17.75 9.52
C SER A 37 5.33 -18.89 9.10
N THR A 38 4.39 -18.62 8.17
CA THR A 38 3.48 -19.65 7.67
C THR A 38 4.21 -20.67 6.80
N VAL A 39 5.18 -20.24 5.99
CA VAL A 39 6.05 -21.12 5.18
C VAL A 39 6.96 -21.97 6.07
N GLU A 40 7.53 -21.38 7.13
CA GLU A 40 8.31 -22.12 8.13
C GLU A 40 7.46 -23.18 8.83
N SER A 41 6.24 -22.83 9.23
CA SER A 41 5.27 -23.78 9.80
C SER A 41 4.88 -24.88 8.81
N LEU A 42 4.76 -24.55 7.51
CA LEU A 42 4.46 -25.54 6.47
C LEU A 42 5.62 -26.52 6.27
N THR A 43 6.85 -26.07 6.46
CA THR A 43 8.06 -26.89 6.33
C THR A 43 8.20 -27.88 7.48
N SER A 44 7.68 -27.55 8.68
CA SER A 44 7.70 -28.42 9.86
C SER A 44 6.45 -29.26 10.05
N ALA A 45 5.34 -28.92 9.39
CA ALA A 45 4.08 -29.65 9.47
C ALA A 45 4.19 -31.05 8.82
N THR A 46 3.68 -32.05 9.54
CA THR A 46 3.62 -33.45 9.08
C THR A 46 2.19 -33.95 8.95
N ASP A 47 1.21 -33.25 9.55
CA ASP A 47 -0.20 -33.58 9.44
C ASP A 47 -0.83 -32.97 8.17
N SER A 48 -1.56 -33.79 7.42
CA SER A 48 -2.18 -33.39 6.15
C SER A 48 -3.23 -32.28 6.32
N ARG A 49 -3.95 -32.26 7.44
CA ARG A 49 -4.98 -31.25 7.72
C ARG A 49 -4.34 -29.91 8.06
N GLU A 50 -3.27 -29.94 8.84
CA GLU A 50 -2.44 -28.78 9.16
C GLU A 50 -1.81 -28.18 7.89
N ILE A 51 -1.20 -29.01 7.04
CA ILE A 51 -0.63 -28.60 5.75
C ILE A 51 -1.69 -27.91 4.88
N SER A 52 -2.90 -28.47 4.78
CA SER A 52 -3.98 -27.87 3.99
C SER A 52 -4.42 -26.50 4.53
N GLY A 53 -4.49 -26.36 5.86
CA GLY A 53 -4.80 -25.10 6.52
C GLY A 53 -3.73 -24.03 6.26
N LEU A 54 -2.46 -24.41 6.43
CA LEU A 54 -1.31 -23.54 6.17
C LEU A 54 -1.22 -23.13 4.70
N PHE A 55 -1.48 -24.05 3.76
CA PHE A 55 -1.49 -23.75 2.33
C PHE A 55 -2.56 -22.73 1.94
N ARG A 56 -3.79 -22.87 2.47
CA ARG A 56 -4.86 -21.87 2.28
C ARG A 56 -4.48 -20.51 2.85
N LYS A 57 -3.79 -20.49 4.00
CA LYS A 57 -3.30 -19.27 4.63
C LYS A 57 -2.24 -18.57 3.78
N VAL A 58 -1.26 -19.31 3.26
CA VAL A 58 -0.26 -18.81 2.30
C VAL A 58 -0.94 -18.18 1.08
N MET A 59 -1.85 -18.91 0.43
CA MET A 59 -2.56 -18.41 -0.76
C MET A 59 -3.35 -17.13 -0.49
N SER A 60 -4.01 -17.04 0.67
CA SER A 60 -4.76 -15.85 1.07
C SER A 60 -3.85 -14.65 1.30
N LEU A 61 -2.71 -14.85 1.97
CA LEU A 61 -1.72 -13.79 2.22
C LEU A 61 -1.06 -13.31 0.94
N THR A 62 -0.70 -14.21 0.01
CA THR A 62 -0.16 -13.85 -1.31
C THR A 62 -1.17 -13.01 -2.09
N GLY A 63 -2.44 -13.39 -2.10
CA GLY A 63 -3.49 -12.60 -2.76
C GLY A 63 -3.66 -11.21 -2.14
N LEU A 64 -3.56 -11.10 -0.81
CA LEU A 64 -3.59 -9.81 -0.12
C LEU A 64 -2.39 -8.92 -0.50
N TYR A 65 -1.19 -9.51 -0.54
CA TYR A 65 0.05 -8.84 -0.94
C TYR A 65 -0.07 -8.26 -2.35
N THR A 66 -0.51 -9.05 -3.33
CA THR A 66 -0.69 -8.58 -4.71
C THR A 66 -1.66 -7.40 -4.83
N LYS A 67 -2.78 -7.44 -4.09
CA LYS A 67 -3.76 -6.34 -4.06
C LYS A 67 -3.16 -5.07 -3.47
N LEU A 68 -2.39 -5.18 -2.40
CA LEU A 68 -1.73 -4.03 -1.78
C LEU A 68 -0.65 -3.45 -2.67
N THR A 69 0.14 -4.28 -3.35
CA THR A 69 1.10 -3.81 -4.36
C THR A 69 0.41 -3.02 -5.46
N PHE A 70 -0.75 -3.48 -5.94
CA PHE A 70 -1.53 -2.74 -6.93
C PHE A 70 -2.00 -1.38 -6.41
N ILE A 71 -2.53 -1.32 -5.19
CA ILE A 71 -2.97 -0.07 -4.55
C ILE A 71 -1.80 0.90 -4.38
N THR A 72 -0.65 0.42 -3.91
CA THR A 72 0.56 1.24 -3.75
C THR A 72 1.04 1.78 -5.10
N ASN A 73 1.07 0.96 -6.14
CA ASN A 73 1.43 1.40 -7.49
C ASN A 73 0.46 2.47 -8.03
N LEU A 74 -0.85 2.30 -7.79
CA LEU A 74 -1.86 3.28 -8.19
C LEU A 74 -1.66 4.61 -7.46
N LEU A 75 -1.43 4.58 -6.15
CA LEU A 75 -1.15 5.77 -5.35
C LEU A 75 0.13 6.47 -5.82
N SER A 76 1.21 5.72 -6.06
CA SER A 76 2.45 6.26 -6.61
C SER A 76 2.24 6.92 -7.98
N SER A 77 1.45 6.31 -8.87
CA SER A 77 1.11 6.91 -10.17
C SER A 77 0.34 8.23 -10.02
N THR A 78 -0.62 8.27 -9.10
CA THR A 78 -1.47 9.45 -8.87
C THR A 78 -0.69 10.63 -8.27
N ILE A 79 0.31 10.34 -7.44
CA ILE A 79 1.24 11.35 -6.91
C ILE A 79 2.14 11.90 -8.03
N THR A 80 2.59 11.04 -8.95
CA THR A 80 3.45 11.45 -10.07
C THR A 80 2.71 12.36 -11.07
N ASP A 81 1.45 12.05 -11.39
CA ASP A 81 0.64 12.88 -12.32
C ASP A 81 0.25 14.24 -11.72
N SER A 82 0.13 14.34 -10.39
CA SER A 82 -0.17 15.60 -9.71
C SER A 82 1.00 16.60 -9.71
N SER A 83 2.22 16.15 -10.06
CA SER A 83 3.42 17.00 -10.10
C SER A 83 3.69 17.63 -11.47
N SER A 84 2.84 17.41 -12.48
CA SER A 84 3.06 17.87 -13.87
C SER A 84 2.13 19.02 -14.31
N SER A 85 1.46 19.73 -13.40
CA SER A 85 0.58 20.87 -13.74
C SER A 85 0.97 22.18 -13.05
N GLU A 86 2.26 22.52 -13.11
CA GLU A 86 2.73 23.90 -12.98
C GLU A 86 3.66 24.21 -14.16
N GLU A 87 3.54 25.44 -14.70
CA GLU A 87 4.15 26.00 -15.92
C GLU A 87 3.40 25.69 -17.23
N THR A 88 2.72 26.63 -17.93
CA THR A 88 2.88 28.08 -17.99
C THR A 88 1.54 28.80 -18.27
N VAL A 89 1.19 29.77 -17.41
CA VAL A 89 0.39 30.92 -17.81
C VAL A 89 1.37 32.08 -17.96
N THR A 90 1.59 32.52 -19.19
CA THR A 90 2.00 33.91 -19.43
C THR A 90 1.33 34.41 -20.69
N GLU A 91 0.30 35.24 -20.49
CA GLU A 91 -0.21 36.21 -21.47
C GLU A 91 0.91 37.20 -21.86
N ALA A 92 1.06 37.45 -23.16
CA ALA A 92 1.13 38.76 -23.83
C ALA A 92 1.69 38.61 -25.26
#